data_AF-A0AAU9ECY3-F1
#
_entry.id   AF-A0AAU9ECY3-F1
#
_cell.length_a   1.000
_cell.length_b   1.000
_cell.length_c   1.000
_cell.angle_alpha   90.00
_cell.angle_beta   90.00
_cell.angle_gamma   90.00
#
_symmetry.space_group_name_H-M   'P 1'
#
loop_
_entity.id
_entity.type
_entity.pdbx_description
1 polymer ?
#
loop_
_entity_poly.entity_id
_entity_poly.type
_entity_poly.pdbx_seq_one_letter_code
_entity_poly.pdbx_strand_id
1 'polypeptide(L)'
;MKKMVKVISVIIVIILFAFILNSYQVPKRWLINLITNDERIDKIEYVSVYSNGNIEMIDKFKSDDIEIYTADSDCYESYISDNEVLNKLKKIVLIDSDGNTVDNDEIITEIFQIAEEIKHDIWKFQIIMDDDKYFVIVELNVNWQSPCDFYEYDQTQKKLILFHRFDDVDIIGLSLTKGE
;
A
#
# COMPACT_ATOMS: atom_id res chain seq x y z
N MET A 1 -21.45 -20.04 -48.20
CA MET A 1 -20.94 -18.66 -48.01
C MET A 1 -21.32 -18.03 -46.65
N LYS A 2 -22.60 -17.82 -46.30
CA LYS A 2 -23.00 -17.13 -45.06
C LYS A 2 -22.45 -17.71 -43.74
N LYS A 3 -22.31 -19.05 -43.63
CA LYS A 3 -21.73 -19.70 -42.44
C LYS A 3 -20.23 -19.40 -42.28
N MET A 4 -19.45 -19.44 -43.37
CA MET A 4 -18.00 -19.13 -43.31
C MET A 4 -17.74 -17.67 -42.93
N VAL A 5 -18.53 -16.73 -43.45
CA VAL A 5 -18.42 -15.31 -43.09
C VAL A 5 -18.73 -15.07 -41.61
N LYS A 6 -19.72 -15.78 -41.03
CA LYS A 6 -19.99 -15.73 -39.59
C LYS A 6 -18.85 -16.29 -38.73
N VAL A 7 -18.23 -17.40 -39.14
CA VAL A 7 -17.10 -17.99 -38.42
C VAL A 7 -15.90 -17.05 -38.42
N ILE A 8 -15.58 -16.45 -39.58
CA ILE A 8 -14.48 -15.49 -39.70
C ILE A 8 -14.76 -14.25 -38.83
N SER A 9 -15.99 -13.73 -38.83
CA SER A 9 -16.39 -12.60 -38.00
C SER A 9 -16.24 -12.89 -36.50
N VAL A 10 -16.58 -14.10 -36.04
CA VAL A 10 -16.43 -14.49 -34.63
C VAL A 10 -14.95 -14.59 -34.24
N ILE A 11 -14.10 -15.16 -35.12
CA ILE A 11 -12.65 -15.24 -34.88
C ILE A 11 -12.03 -13.85 -34.75
N ILE A 12 -12.42 -12.90 -35.62
CA ILE A 12 -11.93 -11.52 -35.56
C ILE A 12 -12.32 -10.84 -34.24
N VAL A 13 -13.55 -11.04 -33.77
CA VAL A 13 -14.01 -10.49 -32.48
C VAL A 13 -13.21 -11.09 -31.31
N ILE A 14 -12.93 -12.39 -31.32
CA ILE A 14 -12.13 -13.04 -30.28
C ILE A 14 -10.69 -12.50 -30.27
N ILE A 15 -10.09 -12.30 -31.45
CA ILE A 15 -8.73 -11.74 -31.57
C ILE A 15 -8.70 -10.30 -31.06
N LEU A 16 -9.69 -9.48 -31.43
CA LEU A 16 -9.80 -8.10 -30.94
C LEU A 16 -9.99 -8.06 -29.42
N PHE A 17 -10.83 -8.95 -28.87
CA PHE A 17 -11.06 -9.05 -27.43
C PHE A 17 -9.79 -9.50 -26.68
N ALA A 18 -9.04 -10.45 -27.22
CA ALA A 18 -7.75 -10.87 -26.67
C ALA A 18 -6.70 -9.74 -26.73
N PHE A 19 -6.69 -8.93 -27.79
CA PHE A 19 -5.80 -7.76 -27.91
C PHE A 19 -6.14 -6.67 -26.89
N ILE A 20 -7.43 -6.39 -26.70
CA ILE A 20 -7.91 -5.45 -25.69
C ILE A 20 -7.54 -5.94 -24.29
N LEU A 21 -7.79 -7.22 -23.98
CA LEU A 21 -7.40 -7.83 -22.70
C LEU A 21 -5.89 -7.77 -22.46
N ASN A 22 -5.07 -7.98 -23.49
CA ASN A 22 -3.61 -7.91 -23.36
C ASN A 22 -3.12 -6.46 -23.17
N SER A 23 -3.85 -5.46 -23.69
CA SER A 23 -3.52 -4.04 -23.50
C SER A 23 -3.84 -3.50 -22.09
N TYR A 24 -4.54 -4.27 -21.26
CA TYR A 24 -4.79 -3.95 -19.85
C TYR A 24 -3.70 -4.45 -18.89
N GLN A 25 -2.58 -4.98 -19.40
CA GLN A 25 -1.43 -5.22 -18.54
C GLN A 25 -0.79 -3.88 -18.19
N VAL A 26 -1.12 -3.37 -16.99
CA VAL A 26 -0.41 -2.25 -16.38
C VAL A 26 1.08 -2.61 -16.41
N PRO A 27 1.94 -1.80 -17.04
CA PRO A 27 3.35 -2.12 -17.14
C PRO A 27 3.92 -2.36 -15.74
N LYS A 28 4.55 -3.52 -15.56
CA LYS A 28 5.21 -3.94 -14.32
C LYS A 28 6.39 -3.00 -14.07
N ARG A 29 6.16 -1.90 -13.35
CA ARG A 29 7.22 -0.96 -12.93
C ARG A 29 7.63 -1.33 -11.51
N TRP A 30 8.94 -1.38 -11.28
CA TRP A 30 9.51 -1.46 -9.94
C TRP A 30 9.11 -0.23 -9.16
N LEU A 31 8.62 -0.44 -7.93
CA LEU A 31 8.17 0.63 -7.06
C LEU A 31 9.13 0.78 -5.88
N ILE A 32 9.28 -0.27 -5.06
CA ILE A 32 10.02 -0.21 -3.80
C ILE A 32 10.51 -1.59 -3.39
N ASN A 33 11.66 -1.64 -2.72
CA ASN A 33 12.13 -2.81 -2.01
C ASN A 33 11.83 -2.64 -0.53
N LEU A 34 11.28 -3.67 0.11
CA LEU A 34 10.92 -3.68 1.53
C LEU A 34 11.73 -4.75 2.26
N ILE A 35 12.08 -4.44 3.50
CA ILE A 35 12.53 -5.41 4.51
C ILE A 35 11.31 -5.70 5.37
N THR A 36 10.81 -6.93 5.26
CA THR A 36 9.62 -7.39 5.97
C THR A 36 10.01 -8.35 7.10
N ASN A 37 9.28 -8.32 8.20
CA ASN A 37 9.37 -9.32 9.27
C ASN A 37 8.05 -10.07 9.38
N ASP A 38 8.05 -11.38 9.14
CA ASP A 38 6.88 -12.23 9.42
C ASP A 38 6.72 -12.36 10.94
N GLU A 39 5.66 -11.78 11.49
CA GLU A 39 5.43 -11.70 12.94
C GLU A 39 5.22 -13.06 13.59
N ARG A 40 4.83 -14.08 12.82
CA ARG A 40 4.51 -15.42 13.35
C ARG A 40 5.76 -16.23 13.62
N ILE A 41 6.79 -16.03 12.81
CA ILE A 41 8.02 -16.83 12.82
C ILE A 41 9.30 -16.01 12.99
N ASP A 42 9.16 -14.68 13.15
CA ASP A 42 10.25 -13.70 13.27
C ASP A 42 11.29 -13.85 12.16
N LYS A 43 10.79 -13.99 10.92
CA LYS A 43 11.61 -14.21 9.73
C LYS A 43 11.69 -12.94 8.91
N ILE A 44 12.92 -12.45 8.76
CA ILE A 44 13.22 -11.32 7.88
C ILE A 44 13.25 -11.79 6.42
N GLU A 45 12.45 -11.13 5.58
CA GLU A 45 12.42 -11.31 4.13
C GLU A 45 12.68 -9.98 3.42
N TYR A 46 13.12 -10.08 2.17
CA TYR A 46 13.41 -8.92 1.32
C TYR A 46 12.56 -9.08 0.08
N VAL A 47 11.69 -8.10 -0.17
CA VAL A 47 10.71 -8.19 -1.25
C VAL A 47 10.70 -6.91 -2.09
N SER A 48 10.53 -7.03 -3.39
CA SER A 48 10.18 -5.90 -4.26
C SER A 48 8.68 -5.85 -4.44
N VAL A 49 8.06 -4.71 -4.18
CA VAL A 49 6.67 -4.41 -4.54
C VAL A 49 6.67 -3.69 -5.89
N TYR A 50 5.77 -4.13 -6.76
CA TYR A 50 5.60 -3.59 -8.10
C TYR A 50 4.37 -2.70 -8.19
N SER A 51 4.33 -1.80 -9.17
CA SER A 51 3.21 -0.88 -9.40
C SER A 51 1.86 -1.56 -9.69
N ASN A 52 1.87 -2.86 -10.00
CA ASN A 52 0.67 -3.66 -10.21
C ASN A 52 0.26 -4.46 -8.95
N GLY A 53 0.93 -4.23 -7.83
CA GLY A 53 0.70 -4.91 -6.55
C GLY A 53 1.33 -6.30 -6.43
N ASN A 54 2.07 -6.78 -7.44
CA ASN A 54 2.82 -8.02 -7.28
C ASN A 54 4.01 -7.83 -6.35
N ILE A 55 4.42 -8.90 -5.68
CA ILE A 55 5.64 -8.96 -4.88
C ILE A 55 6.58 -10.04 -5.40
N GLU A 56 7.88 -9.82 -5.27
CA GLU A 56 8.91 -10.84 -5.54
C GLU A 56 9.97 -10.83 -4.45
N MET A 57 10.41 -12.02 -4.02
CA MET A 57 11.57 -12.14 -3.13
C MET A 57 12.84 -11.73 -3.86
N ILE A 58 13.69 -10.97 -3.17
CA ILE A 58 14.96 -10.46 -3.68
C ILE A 58 16.11 -10.76 -2.72
N ASP A 59 17.32 -10.49 -3.18
CA ASP A 59 18.51 -10.57 -2.34
C ASP A 59 18.48 -9.52 -1.23
N LYS A 60 19.18 -9.83 -0.14
CA LYS A 60 19.35 -8.93 1.00
C LYS A 60 19.94 -7.59 0.56
N PHE A 61 19.33 -6.51 1.02
CA PHE A 61 19.81 -5.13 0.83
C PHE A 61 19.89 -4.39 2.17
N LYS A 62 20.50 -3.20 2.15
CA LYS A 62 20.54 -2.28 3.30
C LYS A 62 19.48 -1.22 3.11
N SER A 63 18.68 -0.95 4.14
CA SER A 63 17.69 0.14 4.11
C SER A 63 18.37 1.47 3.77
N ASP A 64 17.68 2.27 2.97
CA ASP A 64 18.06 3.65 2.70
C ASP A 64 17.88 4.50 3.97
N ASP A 65 18.57 5.64 4.02
CA ASP A 65 18.42 6.65 5.06
C ASP A 65 17.17 7.48 4.75
N ILE A 66 16.03 6.98 5.20
CA ILE A 66 14.70 7.52 4.93
C ILE A 66 14.01 7.88 6.23
N GLU A 67 13.14 8.88 6.17
CA GLU A 67 12.35 9.29 7.32
C GLU A 67 11.12 8.39 7.45
N ILE A 68 11.08 7.63 8.55
CA ILE A 68 9.92 6.83 8.94
C ILE A 68 9.31 7.47 10.18
N TYR A 69 8.03 7.81 10.04
CA TYR A 69 7.19 8.29 11.13
C TYR A 69 6.18 7.22 11.49
N THR A 70 6.01 6.94 12.78
CA THR A 70 5.04 5.98 13.28
C THR A 70 4.00 6.70 14.13
N ALA A 71 2.74 6.27 14.02
CA ALA A 71 1.65 6.67 14.87
C ALA A 71 0.88 5.43 15.35
N ASP A 72 0.36 5.53 16.56
CA ASP A 72 -0.39 4.48 17.22
C ASP A 72 -1.90 4.59 16.97
N SER A 73 -2.63 3.58 17.47
CA SER A 73 -4.09 3.50 17.38
C SER A 73 -4.80 4.69 18.05
N ASP A 74 -4.16 5.37 19.01
CA ASP A 74 -4.76 6.49 19.74
C ASP A 74 -5.03 7.72 18.84
N CYS A 75 -4.50 7.72 17.62
CA CYS A 75 -4.80 8.73 16.61
C CYS A 75 -6.24 8.65 16.13
N TYR A 76 -6.88 7.47 16.17
CA TYR A 76 -8.24 7.25 15.68
C TYR A 76 -9.20 6.81 16.79
N GLU A 77 -10.48 7.11 16.57
CA GLU A 77 -11.60 6.49 17.26
C GLU A 77 -12.40 5.66 16.26
N SER A 78 -12.38 4.34 16.41
CA SER A 78 -13.19 3.48 15.55
C SER A 78 -14.64 3.40 16.03
N TYR A 79 -15.57 3.36 15.08
CA TYR A 79 -16.99 3.24 15.35
C TYR A 79 -17.68 2.44 14.24
N ILE A 80 -18.88 1.94 14.50
CA ILE A 80 -19.66 1.18 13.53
C ILE A 80 -20.78 2.06 12.97
N SER A 81 -20.87 2.17 11.65
CA SER A 81 -21.98 2.80 10.93
C SER A 81 -22.34 1.97 9.71
N ASP A 82 -23.63 1.75 9.46
CA ASP A 82 -24.12 0.97 8.31
C ASP A 82 -23.46 -0.42 8.13
N ASN A 83 -23.17 -1.10 9.24
CA ASN A 83 -22.45 -2.38 9.32
C ASN A 83 -20.99 -2.35 8.84
N GLU A 84 -20.39 -1.17 8.71
CA GLU A 84 -18.98 -0.99 8.41
C GLU A 84 -18.26 -0.41 9.64
N VAL A 85 -17.02 -0.86 9.86
CA VAL A 85 -16.13 -0.19 10.81
C VAL A 85 -15.57 1.03 10.10
N LEU A 86 -15.67 2.19 10.71
CA LEU A 86 -15.14 3.46 10.23
C LEU A 86 -14.23 4.06 11.31
N ASN A 87 -13.40 5.01 10.92
CA ASN A 87 -12.47 5.68 11.82
C ASN A 87 -12.73 7.18 11.83
N LYS A 88 -12.54 7.80 12.99
CA LYS A 88 -12.57 9.25 13.15
C LYS A 88 -11.24 9.73 13.70
N LEU A 89 -10.58 10.67 13.03
CA LEU A 89 -9.33 11.23 13.49
C LEU A 89 -9.57 12.02 14.79
N LYS A 90 -8.80 11.72 15.83
CA LYS A 90 -8.86 12.41 17.14
C LYS A 90 -7.73 13.42 17.28
N LYS A 91 -6.52 12.94 17.02
CA LYS A 91 -5.24 13.66 17.18
C LYS A 91 -4.23 12.98 16.28
N ILE A 92 -3.15 13.69 15.96
CA ILE A 92 -1.99 13.11 15.29
C ILE A 92 -0.83 13.19 16.28
N VAL A 93 -0.21 12.05 16.57
CA VAL A 93 1.02 11.96 17.36
C VAL A 93 2.00 11.12 16.55
N LEU A 94 2.97 11.80 15.93
CA LEU A 94 4.00 11.14 15.13
C LEU A 94 5.24 10.94 15.97
N ILE A 95 5.84 9.76 15.86
CA ILE A 95 7.09 9.38 16.48
C ILE A 95 8.11 9.10 15.36
N ASP A 96 9.25 9.76 15.38
CA ASP A 96 10.35 9.49 14.45
C ASP A 96 11.06 8.16 14.78
N SER A 97 12.04 7.78 13.96
CA SER A 97 12.81 6.54 14.15
C SER A 97 13.69 6.54 15.41
N ASP A 98 13.98 7.71 15.98
CA ASP A 98 14.74 7.88 17.23
C ASP A 98 13.84 7.85 18.47
N GLY A 99 12.51 7.79 18.29
CA GLY A 99 11.52 7.75 19.36
C GLY A 99 11.06 9.13 19.83
N ASN A 100 11.36 10.20 19.12
CA ASN A 100 10.92 11.56 19.47
C ASN A 100 9.56 11.88 18.86
N THR A 101 8.74 12.62 19.61
CA THR A 101 7.52 13.20 19.04
C THR A 101 7.86 14.34 18.09
N VAL A 102 7.27 14.32 16.90
CA VAL A 102 7.46 15.34 15.86
C VAL A 102 6.13 15.98 15.46
N ASP A 103 6.20 17.22 14.98
CA ASP A 103 5.04 17.93 14.46
C ASP A 103 4.66 17.40 13.07
N ASN A 104 3.35 17.28 12.80
CA ASN A 104 2.83 16.94 11.48
C ASN A 104 2.70 18.18 10.58
N ASP A 105 2.89 18.00 9.28
CA ASP A 105 2.62 19.03 8.27
C ASP A 105 1.21 18.89 7.65
N GLU A 106 0.90 19.74 6.66
CA GLU A 106 -0.38 19.73 5.97
C GLU A 106 -0.62 18.42 5.20
N ILE A 107 0.41 17.85 4.58
CA ILE A 107 0.31 16.62 3.79
C ILE A 107 0.05 15.42 4.69
N ILE A 108 0.80 15.29 5.79
CA ILE A 108 0.59 14.24 6.77
C ILE A 108 -0.78 14.38 7.41
N THR A 109 -1.22 15.61 7.72
CA THR A 109 -2.59 15.85 8.21
C THR A 109 -3.63 15.31 7.24
N GLU A 110 -3.46 15.59 5.95
CA GLU A 110 -4.36 15.12 4.89
C GLU A 110 -4.35 13.60 4.74
N ILE A 111 -3.18 12.96 4.83
CA ILE A 111 -3.05 11.48 4.82
C ILE A 111 -3.88 10.87 5.95
N PHE A 112 -3.79 11.42 7.17
CA PHE A 112 -4.57 10.93 8.32
C PHE A 112 -6.07 11.16 8.15
N GLN A 113 -6.48 12.26 7.52
CA GLN A 113 -7.89 12.51 7.22
C GLN A 113 -8.44 11.52 6.19
N ILE A 114 -7.68 11.20 5.14
CA ILE A 114 -8.09 10.23 4.11
C ILE A 114 -8.19 8.83 4.70
N ALA A 115 -7.33 8.48 5.65
CA ALA A 115 -7.35 7.19 6.33
C ALA A 115 -8.63 6.97 7.18
N GLU A 116 -9.43 8.01 7.48
CA GLU A 116 -10.76 7.82 8.07
C GLU A 116 -11.68 6.91 7.23
N GLU A 117 -11.47 6.87 5.91
CA GLU A 117 -12.24 6.05 4.97
C GLU A 117 -11.87 4.55 5.01
N ILE A 118 -10.80 4.17 5.71
CA ILE A 118 -10.37 2.77 5.83
C ILE A 118 -11.40 2.00 6.67
N LYS A 119 -11.91 0.89 6.11
CA LYS A 119 -13.07 0.16 6.64
C LYS A 119 -12.74 -0.89 7.71
N HIS A 120 -11.75 -0.62 8.54
CA HIS A 120 -11.28 -1.48 9.62
C HIS A 120 -10.64 -0.61 10.72
N ASP A 121 -10.64 -1.10 11.95
CA ASP A 121 -9.96 -0.45 13.08
C ASP A 121 -8.44 -0.36 12.80
N ILE A 122 -7.87 0.83 12.98
CA ILE A 122 -6.48 1.14 12.66
C ILE A 122 -5.63 0.97 13.93
N TRP A 123 -4.73 0.00 13.92
CA TRP A 123 -3.85 -0.29 15.07
C TRP A 123 -2.54 0.48 15.03
N LYS A 124 -1.93 0.56 13.85
CA LYS A 124 -0.64 1.20 13.66
C LYS A 124 -0.61 1.85 12.30
N PHE A 125 0.05 2.99 12.23
CA PHE A 125 0.16 3.78 11.03
C PHE A 125 1.63 4.17 10.86
N GLN A 126 2.22 3.89 9.70
CA GLN A 126 3.57 4.33 9.39
C GLN A 126 3.55 5.15 8.11
N ILE A 127 4.26 6.27 8.13
CA ILE A 127 4.47 7.12 6.96
C ILE A 127 5.96 7.08 6.65
N ILE A 128 6.25 6.77 5.41
CA ILE A 128 7.58 6.78 4.84
C ILE A 128 7.62 7.95 3.86
N MET A 129 8.62 8.80 4.03
CA MET A 129 8.89 9.91 3.12
C MET A 129 10.19 9.66 2.37
N ASP A 130 10.14 9.84 1.05
CA ASP A 130 11.31 9.89 0.18
C ASP A 130 11.15 11.02 -0.84
N ASP A 131 11.99 12.03 -0.72
CA ASP A 131 11.85 13.30 -1.43
C ASP A 131 10.41 13.84 -1.36
N ASP A 132 9.66 13.81 -2.46
CA ASP A 132 8.28 14.29 -2.58
C ASP A 132 7.24 13.15 -2.63
N LYS A 133 7.59 11.92 -2.22
CA LYS A 133 6.68 10.78 -2.20
C LYS A 133 6.39 10.32 -0.78
N TYR A 134 5.12 9.96 -0.56
CA TYR A 134 4.63 9.46 0.70
C TYR A 134 4.06 8.06 0.51
N PHE A 135 4.65 7.10 1.21
CA PHE A 135 4.11 5.76 1.32
C PHE A 135 3.53 5.58 2.72
N VAL A 136 2.41 4.85 2.78
CA VAL A 136 1.64 4.70 4.00
C VAL A 136 1.43 3.22 4.25
N ILE A 137 1.71 2.78 5.47
CA ILE A 137 1.47 1.42 5.93
C ILE A 137 0.45 1.50 7.05
N VAL A 138 -0.61 0.71 6.94
CA VAL A 138 -1.69 0.67 7.93
C VAL A 138 -1.89 -0.75 8.40
N GLU A 139 -1.56 -1.00 9.66
CA GLU A 139 -1.89 -2.25 10.34
C GLU A 139 -3.33 -2.16 10.85
N LEU A 140 -4.14 -3.14 10.47
CA LEU A 140 -5.56 -3.17 10.77
C LEU A 140 -5.87 -4.26 11.78
N ASN A 141 -6.76 -3.95 12.72
CA ASN A 141 -7.27 -4.92 13.69
C ASN A 141 -8.40 -5.74 13.05
N VAL A 142 -8.08 -6.92 12.51
CA VAL A 142 -9.05 -7.80 11.85
C VAL A 142 -9.06 -9.19 12.51
N ASN A 143 -9.46 -9.22 13.78
CA ASN A 143 -9.58 -10.42 14.61
C ASN A 143 -8.26 -11.21 14.76
N TRP A 144 -8.16 -12.41 14.15
CA TRP A 144 -7.03 -13.33 14.29
C TRP A 144 -5.96 -13.10 13.21
N GLN A 145 -6.12 -12.08 12.38
CA GLN A 145 -5.18 -11.66 11.34
C GLN A 145 -4.82 -10.19 11.57
N SER A 146 -3.56 -9.85 11.35
CA SER A 146 -3.09 -8.45 11.32
C SER A 146 -2.76 -8.07 9.88
N PRO A 147 -3.77 -7.79 9.03
CA PRO A 147 -3.49 -7.34 7.68
C PRO A 147 -2.83 -5.96 7.72
N CYS A 148 -1.83 -5.81 6.87
CA CYS A 148 -0.98 -4.64 6.77
C CYS A 148 -1.10 -4.11 5.34
N ASP A 149 -1.86 -3.02 5.19
CA ASP A 149 -2.14 -2.41 3.90
C ASP A 149 -1.05 -1.38 3.56
N PHE A 150 -0.41 -1.58 2.40
CA PHE A 150 0.63 -0.70 1.87
C PHE A 150 0.09 0.17 0.73
N TYR A 151 0.16 1.49 0.91
CA TYR A 151 -0.36 2.50 0.00
C TYR A 151 0.72 3.47 -0.48
N GLU A 152 0.51 4.07 -1.64
CA GLU A 152 1.09 5.38 -2.01
C GLU A 152 0.01 6.46 -1.87
N TYR A 153 0.40 7.60 -1.32
CA TYR A 153 -0.44 8.79 -1.33
C TYR A 153 -0.28 9.54 -2.65
N ASP A 154 -1.33 9.49 -3.48
CA ASP A 154 -1.42 10.31 -4.69
C ASP A 154 -1.81 11.73 -4.30
N GLN A 155 -0.81 12.63 -4.27
CA GLN A 155 -1.00 14.04 -3.94
C GLN A 155 -1.92 14.79 -4.94
N THR A 156 -2.03 14.32 -6.19
CA THR A 156 -2.88 14.97 -7.21
C THR A 156 -4.34 14.63 -6.99
N GLN A 157 -4.62 13.36 -6.69
CA GLN A 157 -5.98 12.87 -6.46
C GLN A 157 -6.43 12.99 -5.01
N LYS A 158 -5.49 13.25 -4.09
CA LYS A 158 -5.69 13.29 -2.64
C LYS A 158 -6.28 11.97 -2.14
N LYS A 159 -5.62 10.86 -2.46
CA LYS A 159 -6.08 9.49 -2.14
C LYS A 159 -4.94 8.55 -1.79
N LEU A 160 -5.24 7.58 -0.94
CA LEU A 160 -4.38 6.43 -0.69
C LEU A 160 -4.66 5.35 -1.74
N ILE A 161 -3.66 5.04 -2.56
CA ILE A 161 -3.73 3.99 -3.59
C ILE A 161 -3.12 2.72 -3.00
N LEU A 162 -3.94 1.69 -2.77
CA LEU A 162 -3.48 0.41 -2.25
C LEU A 162 -2.59 -0.28 -3.29
N PHE A 163 -1.35 -0.57 -2.91
CA PHE A 163 -0.45 -1.38 -3.71
C PHE A 163 -0.53 -2.85 -3.33
N HIS A 164 -0.39 -3.16 -2.05
CA HIS A 164 -0.35 -4.53 -1.60
C HIS A 164 -0.94 -4.66 -0.20
N ARG A 165 -1.51 -5.83 0.09
CA ARG A 165 -1.92 -6.22 1.43
C ARG A 165 -1.00 -7.36 1.86
N PHE A 166 -0.24 -7.13 2.93
CA PHE A 166 0.47 -8.20 3.61
C PHE A 166 -0.41 -8.78 4.71
N ASP A 167 -0.13 -10.02 5.10
CA ASP A 167 -0.78 -10.68 6.24
C ASP A 167 0.28 -11.02 7.28
N ASP A 168 0.13 -10.50 8.51
CA ASP A 168 1.03 -10.75 9.65
C ASP A 168 2.49 -10.34 9.38
N VAL A 169 2.69 -9.18 8.76
CA VAL A 169 4.01 -8.67 8.38
C VAL A 169 4.22 -7.23 8.84
N ASP A 170 5.32 -7.04 9.57
CA ASP A 170 5.89 -5.75 9.89
C ASP A 170 6.86 -5.29 8.78
N ILE A 171 6.83 -4.01 8.42
CA ILE A 171 7.83 -3.41 7.52
C ILE A 171 8.85 -2.65 8.38
N ILE A 172 10.10 -3.09 8.33
CA ILE A 172 11.17 -2.62 9.21
C ILE A 172 12.29 -1.88 8.47
N GLY A 173 12.16 -1.74 7.16
CA GLY A 173 13.09 -0.98 6.34
C GLY A 173 12.68 -1.04 4.87
N LEU A 174 13.30 -0.19 4.07
CA LEU A 174 13.04 -0.14 2.63
C LEU A 174 14.17 0.50 1.86
N SER A 175 14.16 0.27 0.56
CA SER A 175 15.00 0.99 -0.37
C SER A 175 14.17 1.32 -1.60
N LEU A 176 14.18 2.60 -1.96
CA LEU A 176 13.59 3.03 -3.21
C LEU A 176 14.64 2.88 -4.29
N THR A 177 14.30 2.15 -5.33
CA THR A 177 15.20 2.05 -6.48
C THR A 177 15.27 3.42 -7.13
N LYS A 178 16.37 4.14 -6.89
CA LYS A 178 16.75 5.32 -7.67
C LYS A 178 16.85 4.84 -9.12
N GLY A 179 15.86 5.20 -9.93
CA GLY A 179 15.73 4.69 -11.28
C GLY A 179 17.05 4.81 -12.03
N GLU A 180 17.50 3.70 -12.62
CA GLU A 180 18.54 3.72 -13.66
C GLU A 180 18.02 4.42 -14.93
#